data_AF-I0JTZ9-F1
#
_entry.id   AF-I0JTZ9-F1
#
_cell.length_a   1.000
_cell.length_b   1.000
_cell.length_c   1.000
_cell.angle_alpha   90.00
_cell.angle_beta   90.00
_cell.angle_gamma   90.00
#
_symmetry.space_group_name_H-M   'P 1'
#
loop_
_entity.id
_entity.type
_entity.pdbx_description
1 polymer ?
#
loop_
_entity_poly.entity_id
_entity_poly.type
_entity_poly.pdbx_seq_one_letter_code
_entity_poly.pdbx_strand_id
1 'polypeptide(L)'
;MTRTSIRKPSCTGATVFRSSWKRSIAQQLRPSEVKGHYLNITAGTMEEMYRRAEFAKDLGSVVVMIDLVVGWTAIQSMSNWCRQHDMMLHMHRAGHGTYTRQKNHGISFRVIAKWLRMCGVDHLHTGTAVGKLEGDPMTVQGYYNVCRDTHTQIDLPRGIFFDQDWGALRKVMPVASGGIHAGQMHQLLDLFGDDVVLQFGGGTIGHPQGIQAGAVANRVAL
;
A
#
# COMPACT_ATOMS: atom_id res chain seq x y z
N MET A 1 -31.80 15.05 16.81
CA MET A 1 -30.88 13.89 16.73
C MET A 1 -29.54 14.38 16.18
N THR A 2 -28.57 14.61 17.06
CA THR A 2 -27.21 15.03 16.72
C THR A 2 -26.47 13.90 16.00
N ARG A 3 -26.07 14.12 14.73
CA ARG A 3 -25.24 13.20 13.96
C ARG A 3 -23.87 13.06 14.62
N THR A 4 -23.68 12.00 15.40
CA THR A 4 -22.36 11.55 15.85
C THR A 4 -21.59 11.03 14.63
N SER A 5 -20.86 11.93 13.98
CA SER A 5 -19.87 11.60 12.96
C SER A 5 -18.79 10.72 13.59
N ILE A 6 -18.60 9.50 13.07
CA ILE A 6 -17.49 8.57 13.41
C ILE A 6 -16.16 9.13 12.86
N ARG A 7 -15.80 10.36 13.21
CA ARG A 7 -14.52 10.99 12.89
C ARG A 7 -13.76 11.17 14.19
N LYS A 8 -12.45 10.93 14.19
CA LYS A 8 -11.61 11.23 15.36
C LYS A 8 -11.66 12.76 15.60
N PRO A 9 -12.00 13.22 16.82
CA PRO A 9 -12.11 14.66 17.13
C PRO A 9 -10.81 15.44 16.90
N SER A 10 -9.66 14.79 17.01
CA SER A 10 -8.33 15.43 16.95
C SER A 10 -7.85 15.74 15.53
N CYS A 11 -8.42 15.14 14.48
CA CYS A 11 -7.95 15.25 13.11
C CYS A 11 -9.11 15.03 12.12
N THR A 12 -9.73 16.10 11.63
CA THR A 12 -10.78 15.97 10.59
C THR A 12 -10.15 15.67 9.23
N GLY A 13 -10.76 14.75 8.47
CA GLY A 13 -10.22 14.29 7.19
C GLY A 13 -9.90 15.41 6.19
N ALA A 14 -10.79 16.41 6.07
CA ALA A 14 -10.58 17.53 5.15
C ALA A 14 -9.37 18.41 5.54
N THR A 15 -9.15 18.65 6.83
CA THR A 15 -8.00 19.43 7.33
C THR A 15 -6.70 18.68 7.10
N VAL A 16 -6.68 17.37 7.37
CA VAL A 16 -5.51 16.52 7.10
C VAL A 16 -5.22 16.48 5.59
N PHE A 17 -6.22 16.33 4.74
CA PHE A 17 -6.03 16.29 3.28
C PHE A 17 -5.42 17.59 2.75
N ARG A 18 -5.97 18.74 3.14
CA ARG A 18 -5.43 20.05 2.73
C ARG A 18 -4.00 20.26 3.23
N SER A 19 -3.73 19.92 4.50
CA SER A 19 -2.41 20.13 5.09
C SER A 19 -1.34 19.18 4.52
N SER A 20 -1.66 17.90 4.35
CA SER A 20 -0.78 16.92 3.71
C SER A 20 -0.49 17.30 2.26
N TRP A 21 -1.51 17.70 1.50
CA TRP A 21 -1.33 18.07 0.10
C TRP A 21 -0.51 19.35 -0.08
N LYS A 22 -0.78 20.40 0.72
CA LYS A 22 0.05 21.62 0.71
C LYS A 22 1.52 21.32 0.99
N ARG A 23 1.82 20.36 1.86
CA ARG A 23 3.21 19.93 2.13
C ARG A 23 3.82 19.19 0.93
N SER A 24 3.06 18.32 0.26
CA SER A 24 3.51 17.67 -0.98
C SER A 24 3.86 18.68 -2.06
N ILE A 25 2.99 19.68 -2.30
CA ILE A 25 3.27 20.77 -3.26
C ILE A 25 4.48 21.59 -2.83
N ALA A 26 4.57 22.00 -1.56
CA ALA A 26 5.71 22.80 -1.08
C ALA A 26 7.06 22.08 -1.26
N GLN A 27 7.06 20.74 -1.22
CA GLN A 27 8.25 19.93 -1.49
C GLN A 27 8.53 19.70 -2.99
N GLN A 28 7.52 19.85 -3.86
CA GLN A 28 7.66 19.80 -5.34
C GLN A 28 8.35 21.04 -5.91
N LEU A 29 8.59 22.11 -5.13
CA LEU A 29 9.39 23.28 -5.55
C LEU A 29 10.86 22.94 -5.85
N ARG A 30 11.29 21.68 -5.64
CA ARG A 30 12.48 21.09 -6.27
C ARG A 30 12.06 20.44 -7.61
N PRO A 31 12.27 21.10 -8.77
CA PRO A 31 11.48 20.88 -10.00
C PRO A 31 11.57 19.50 -10.67
N SER A 32 12.48 18.62 -10.26
CA SER A 32 12.79 17.39 -11.00
C SER A 32 12.09 16.13 -10.52
N GLU A 33 11.33 16.16 -9.40
CA GLU A 33 10.70 14.97 -8.83
C GLU A 33 9.22 15.19 -8.50
N VAL A 34 8.34 14.32 -9.02
CA VAL A 34 6.93 14.27 -8.63
C VAL A 34 6.81 13.68 -7.22
N LYS A 35 6.09 14.37 -6.32
CA LYS A 35 5.80 13.92 -4.95
C LYS A 35 4.33 13.58 -4.79
N GLY A 36 4.03 12.61 -3.93
CA GLY A 36 2.67 12.19 -3.61
C GLY A 36 2.50 11.85 -2.13
N HIS A 37 1.26 11.85 -1.67
CA HIS A 37 0.88 11.38 -0.33
C HIS A 37 -0.37 10.52 -0.45
N TYR A 38 -0.35 9.31 0.11
CA TYR A 38 -1.48 8.39 0.07
C TYR A 38 -2.61 8.90 0.98
N LEU A 39 -3.54 9.68 0.42
CA LEU A 39 -4.69 10.21 1.16
C LEU A 39 -5.67 9.07 1.47
N ASN A 40 -5.85 8.74 2.75
CA ASN A 40 -6.72 7.65 3.15
C ASN A 40 -8.21 8.03 3.01
N ILE A 41 -8.89 7.39 2.05
CA ILE A 41 -10.31 7.62 1.76
C ILE A 41 -11.24 6.60 2.43
N THR A 42 -10.72 5.61 3.15
CA THR A 42 -11.51 4.64 3.95
C THR A 42 -12.53 5.35 4.84
N ALA A 43 -13.80 4.97 4.72
CA ALA A 43 -14.87 5.51 5.54
C ALA A 43 -15.92 4.44 5.86
N GLY A 44 -16.83 4.76 6.79
CA GLY A 44 -17.88 3.84 7.22
C GLY A 44 -19.04 3.68 6.22
N THR A 45 -19.16 4.56 5.22
CA THR A 45 -20.16 4.46 4.16
C THR A 45 -19.54 4.84 2.81
N MET A 46 -20.12 4.32 1.71
CA MET A 46 -19.64 4.58 0.35
C MET A 46 -19.73 6.06 -0.01
N GLU A 47 -20.78 6.78 0.42
CA GLU A 47 -20.97 8.19 0.12
C GLU A 47 -19.85 9.06 0.72
N GLU A 48 -19.37 8.72 1.92
CA GLU A 48 -18.23 9.41 2.52
C GLU A 48 -16.91 9.01 1.85
N MET A 49 -16.76 7.75 1.38
CA MET A 49 -15.59 7.36 0.58
C MET A 49 -15.52 8.15 -0.72
N TYR A 50 -16.60 8.23 -1.50
CA TYR A 50 -16.66 9.04 -2.72
C TYR A 50 -16.41 10.53 -2.43
N ARG A 51 -17.01 11.09 -1.37
CA ARG A 51 -16.75 12.49 -0.98
C ARG A 51 -15.26 12.76 -0.71
N ARG A 52 -14.55 11.81 -0.07
CA ARG A 52 -13.12 11.93 0.19
C ARG A 52 -12.28 11.74 -1.08
N ALA A 53 -12.68 10.82 -1.95
CA ALA A 53 -12.03 10.56 -3.22
C ALA A 53 -12.10 11.79 -4.15
N GLU A 54 -13.30 12.37 -4.33
CA GLU A 54 -13.48 13.60 -5.09
C GLU A 54 -12.67 14.75 -4.50
N PHE A 55 -12.66 14.88 -3.17
CA PHE A 55 -11.85 15.93 -2.54
C PHE A 55 -10.33 15.73 -2.75
N ALA A 56 -9.84 14.48 -2.77
CA ALA A 56 -8.44 14.19 -3.08
C ALA A 56 -8.10 14.53 -4.55
N LYS A 57 -9.03 14.27 -5.46
CA LYS A 57 -8.92 14.62 -6.89
C LYS A 57 -8.92 16.13 -7.10
N ASP A 58 -9.84 16.87 -6.47
CA ASP A 58 -9.92 18.33 -6.57
C ASP A 58 -8.66 19.03 -6.04
N LEU A 59 -7.96 18.40 -5.09
CA LEU A 59 -6.66 18.86 -4.64
C LEU A 59 -5.57 18.64 -5.71
N GLY A 60 -5.73 17.65 -6.59
CA GLY A 60 -4.73 17.25 -7.58
C GLY A 60 -3.85 16.08 -7.12
N SER A 61 -4.31 15.28 -6.14
CA SER A 61 -3.55 14.09 -5.71
C SER A 61 -3.43 13.08 -6.83
N VAL A 62 -2.25 12.46 -6.96
CA VAL A 62 -1.99 11.39 -7.95
C VAL A 62 -2.36 10.00 -7.41
N VAL A 63 -2.64 9.89 -6.11
CA VAL A 63 -2.82 8.61 -5.42
C VAL A 63 -3.70 8.75 -4.19
N VAL A 64 -4.52 7.73 -3.94
CA VAL A 64 -5.33 7.55 -2.72
C VAL A 64 -5.09 6.19 -2.10
N MET A 65 -5.50 6.04 -0.84
CA MET A 65 -5.34 4.81 -0.07
C MET A 65 -6.68 4.31 0.46
N ILE A 66 -6.88 2.99 0.44
CA ILE A 66 -7.98 2.31 1.12
C ILE A 66 -7.46 1.13 1.96
N ASP A 67 -8.27 0.74 2.93
CA ASP A 67 -8.00 -0.40 3.80
C ASP A 67 -8.83 -1.63 3.38
N LEU A 68 -8.24 -2.83 3.42
CA LEU A 68 -8.89 -4.10 3.06
C LEU A 68 -10.22 -4.33 3.80
N VAL A 69 -10.37 -3.77 5.00
CA VAL A 69 -11.59 -3.88 5.83
C VAL A 69 -12.82 -3.21 5.22
N VAL A 70 -12.68 -2.35 4.20
CA VAL A 70 -13.84 -1.75 3.51
C VAL A 70 -14.67 -2.78 2.73
N GLY A 71 -14.09 -3.95 2.45
CA GLY A 71 -14.77 -5.06 1.81
C GLY A 71 -14.71 -5.03 0.27
N TRP A 72 -14.83 -6.21 -0.33
CA TRP A 72 -14.58 -6.44 -1.76
C TRP A 72 -15.38 -5.55 -2.70
N THR A 73 -16.67 -5.35 -2.43
CA THR A 73 -17.55 -4.49 -3.23
C THR A 73 -17.09 -3.04 -3.23
N ALA A 74 -16.68 -2.51 -2.08
CA ALA A 74 -16.17 -1.14 -1.96
C ALA A 74 -14.81 -1.00 -2.66
N ILE A 75 -13.95 -2.02 -2.56
CA ILE A 75 -12.65 -2.06 -3.25
C ILE A 75 -12.86 -1.95 -4.75
N GLN A 76 -13.69 -2.80 -5.36
CA GLN A 76 -13.95 -2.75 -6.80
C GLN A 76 -14.59 -1.42 -7.23
N SER A 77 -15.49 -0.87 -6.41
CA SER A 77 -16.08 0.45 -6.66
C SER A 77 -15.01 1.55 -6.73
N MET A 78 -14.06 1.54 -5.79
CA MET A 78 -12.96 2.49 -5.76
C MET A 78 -11.93 2.26 -6.87
N SER A 79 -11.63 1.02 -7.25
CA SER A 79 -10.77 0.73 -8.40
C SER A 79 -11.36 1.27 -9.70
N ASN A 80 -12.66 1.08 -9.92
CA ASN A 80 -13.36 1.62 -11.09
C ASN A 80 -13.35 3.14 -11.11
N TRP A 81 -13.66 3.77 -9.96
CA TRP A 81 -13.60 5.22 -9.83
C TRP A 81 -12.19 5.76 -10.08
N CYS A 82 -11.15 5.15 -9.49
CA CYS A 82 -9.76 5.55 -9.70
C CYS A 82 -9.34 5.47 -11.17
N ARG A 83 -9.77 4.42 -11.88
CA ARG A 83 -9.53 4.29 -13.32
C ARG A 83 -10.18 5.39 -14.15
N GLN A 84 -11.40 5.81 -13.80
CA GLN A 84 -12.13 6.88 -14.50
C GLN A 84 -11.59 8.28 -14.20
N HIS A 85 -10.75 8.41 -13.18
CA HIS A 85 -10.23 9.68 -12.69
C HIS A 85 -8.69 9.75 -12.68
N ASP A 86 -8.03 8.86 -13.42
CA ASP A 86 -6.57 8.79 -13.58
C ASP A 86 -5.81 8.83 -12.24
N MET A 87 -6.31 8.07 -11.26
CA MET A 87 -5.76 8.04 -9.90
C MET A 87 -5.21 6.66 -9.54
N MET A 88 -4.05 6.62 -8.88
CA MET A 88 -3.52 5.37 -8.35
C MET A 88 -4.22 4.96 -7.04
N LEU A 89 -4.47 3.67 -6.88
CA LEU A 89 -5.12 3.08 -5.71
C LEU A 89 -4.15 2.22 -4.90
N HIS A 90 -3.78 2.73 -3.72
CA HIS A 90 -2.94 2.02 -2.75
C HIS A 90 -3.78 1.19 -1.78
N MET A 91 -3.52 -0.12 -1.72
CA MET A 91 -4.21 -1.05 -0.84
C MET A 91 -3.41 -1.35 0.43
N HIS A 92 -3.94 -0.91 1.56
CA HIS A 92 -3.45 -1.28 2.88
C HIS A 92 -4.22 -2.48 3.41
N ARG A 93 -3.51 -3.53 3.83
CA ARG A 93 -4.11 -4.83 4.19
C ARG A 93 -4.62 -4.91 5.63
N ALA A 94 -5.14 -3.83 6.22
CA ALA A 94 -5.61 -3.84 7.61
C ALA A 94 -6.56 -5.03 7.89
N GLY A 95 -6.40 -5.68 9.04
CA GLY A 95 -7.24 -6.82 9.45
C GLY A 95 -6.91 -8.17 8.80
N HIS A 96 -6.01 -8.25 7.81
CA HIS A 96 -5.69 -9.52 7.14
C HIS A 96 -5.16 -10.60 8.12
N GLY A 97 -4.31 -10.20 9.07
CA GLY A 97 -3.65 -11.13 10.01
C GLY A 97 -4.62 -11.94 10.87
N THR A 98 -5.88 -11.49 10.99
CA THR A 98 -6.95 -12.21 11.70
C THR A 98 -7.23 -13.59 11.08
N TYR A 99 -7.06 -13.75 9.77
CA TYR A 99 -7.39 -14.99 9.06
C TYR A 99 -6.32 -15.45 8.06
N THR A 100 -5.17 -14.76 7.99
CA THR A 100 -4.04 -15.21 7.15
C THR A 100 -2.83 -15.73 7.92
N ARG A 101 -2.78 -15.54 9.25
CA ARG A 101 -1.56 -15.79 10.03
C ARG A 101 -1.43 -17.25 10.47
N GLN A 102 -2.53 -17.91 10.80
CA GLN A 102 -2.50 -19.29 11.30
C GLN A 102 -2.27 -20.25 10.14
N LYS A 103 -1.27 -21.13 10.25
CA LYS A 103 -0.92 -22.08 9.19
C LYS A 103 -1.94 -23.22 9.04
N ASN A 104 -2.65 -23.54 10.12
CA ASN A 104 -3.61 -24.65 10.20
C ASN A 104 -5.06 -24.26 9.93
N HIS A 105 -5.38 -22.96 9.86
CA HIS A 105 -6.75 -22.48 9.63
C HIS A 105 -6.76 -21.08 9.03
N GLY A 106 -7.63 -20.86 8.03
CA GLY A 106 -7.83 -19.56 7.40
C GLY A 106 -7.54 -19.57 5.91
N ILE A 107 -7.13 -18.41 5.38
CA ILE A 107 -6.86 -18.19 3.96
C ILE A 107 -5.46 -17.61 3.82
N SER A 108 -4.58 -18.26 3.06
CA SER A 108 -3.25 -17.73 2.81
C SER A 108 -3.32 -16.38 2.09
N PHE A 109 -2.45 -15.43 2.47
CA PHE A 109 -2.43 -14.10 1.89
C PHE A 109 -2.20 -14.11 0.36
N ARG A 110 -1.57 -15.15 -0.21
CA ARG A 110 -1.43 -15.27 -1.68
C ARG A 110 -2.79 -15.24 -2.38
N VAL A 111 -3.81 -15.87 -1.78
CA VAL A 111 -5.16 -15.94 -2.35
C VAL A 111 -5.80 -14.54 -2.34
N ILE A 112 -5.64 -13.80 -1.25
CA ILE A 112 -6.08 -12.41 -1.12
C ILE A 112 -5.35 -11.51 -2.13
N ALA A 113 -4.03 -11.70 -2.30
CA ALA A 113 -3.24 -10.95 -3.29
C ALA A 113 -3.74 -11.20 -4.72
N LYS A 114 -4.08 -12.45 -5.06
CA LYS A 114 -4.72 -12.77 -6.35
C LYS A 114 -6.04 -12.01 -6.53
N TRP A 115 -6.90 -12.03 -5.52
CA TRP A 115 -8.19 -11.33 -5.57
C TRP A 115 -8.02 -9.83 -5.70
N LEU A 116 -7.12 -9.22 -4.94
CA LEU A 116 -6.85 -7.79 -5.00
C LEU A 116 -6.28 -7.33 -6.35
N ARG A 117 -5.41 -8.14 -6.98
CA ARG A 117 -4.94 -7.90 -8.35
C ARG A 117 -6.10 -7.90 -9.33
N MET A 118 -7.02 -8.86 -9.23
CA MET A 118 -8.23 -8.89 -10.07
C MET A 118 -9.22 -7.77 -9.74
N CYS A 119 -9.29 -7.31 -8.48
CA CYS A 119 -10.07 -6.14 -8.10
C CYS A 119 -9.48 -4.83 -8.64
N GLY A 120 -8.25 -4.81 -9.16
CA GLY A 120 -7.66 -3.66 -9.84
C GLY A 120 -6.98 -2.64 -8.93
N VAL A 121 -6.35 -3.07 -7.83
CA VAL A 121 -5.50 -2.18 -7.02
C VAL A 121 -4.12 -2.02 -7.65
N ASP A 122 -3.48 -0.86 -7.49
CA ASP A 122 -2.18 -0.58 -8.09
C ASP A 122 -1.02 -0.95 -7.17
N HIS A 123 -1.15 -0.66 -5.86
CA HIS A 123 -0.16 -1.04 -4.85
C HIS A 123 -0.76 -1.97 -3.80
N LEU A 124 0.02 -2.93 -3.30
CA LEU A 124 -0.41 -3.84 -2.23
C LEU A 124 0.70 -4.10 -1.22
N HIS A 125 0.40 -3.91 0.07
CA HIS A 125 1.29 -4.39 1.13
C HIS A 125 1.41 -5.91 1.11
N THR A 126 2.62 -6.43 0.87
CA THR A 126 2.90 -7.87 0.75
C THR A 126 3.77 -8.40 1.88
N GLY A 127 4.47 -7.53 2.61
CA GLY A 127 5.32 -7.89 3.75
C GLY A 127 6.79 -7.57 3.49
N THR A 128 7.60 -7.62 4.54
CA THR A 128 9.00 -7.19 4.51
C THR A 128 10.00 -8.33 4.64
N ALA A 129 9.58 -9.51 5.10
CA ALA A 129 10.42 -10.67 5.47
C ALA A 129 11.44 -10.43 6.61
N VAL A 130 12.10 -9.28 6.62
CA VAL A 130 13.13 -8.87 7.61
C VAL A 130 12.63 -7.81 8.60
N GLY A 131 11.36 -7.40 8.49
CA GLY A 131 10.79 -6.38 9.36
C GLY A 131 10.14 -6.93 10.63
N LYS A 132 9.37 -6.08 11.31
CA LYS A 132 8.75 -6.42 12.61
C LYS A 132 7.58 -7.40 12.52
N LEU A 133 6.96 -7.52 11.36
CA LEU A 133 5.75 -8.32 11.16
C LEU A 133 6.13 -9.69 10.60
N GLU A 134 5.36 -10.71 10.97
CA GLU A 134 5.57 -12.08 10.49
C GLU A 134 5.56 -12.16 8.95
N GLY A 135 6.46 -12.97 8.42
CA GLY A 135 6.58 -13.26 7.00
C GLY A 135 7.85 -14.06 6.72
N ASP A 136 7.69 -15.36 6.52
CA ASP A 136 8.78 -16.23 6.04
C ASP A 136 9.30 -15.75 4.66
N PRO A 137 10.63 -15.59 4.45
CA PRO A 137 11.17 -15.02 3.22
C PRO A 137 10.69 -15.69 1.93
N MET A 138 10.68 -17.02 1.88
CA MET A 138 10.25 -17.77 0.69
C MET A 138 8.76 -17.58 0.41
N THR A 139 7.95 -17.62 1.46
CA THR A 139 6.50 -17.39 1.36
C THR A 139 6.20 -15.95 0.92
N VAL A 140 6.93 -14.96 1.44
CA VAL A 140 6.78 -13.55 1.05
C VAL A 140 7.16 -13.36 -0.41
N GLN A 141 8.26 -13.94 -0.88
CA GLN A 141 8.62 -13.89 -2.32
C GLN A 141 7.49 -14.44 -3.20
N GLY A 142 6.81 -15.51 -2.79
CA GLY A 142 5.63 -16.01 -3.50
C GLY A 142 4.51 -14.97 -3.64
N TYR A 143 4.29 -14.10 -2.63
CA TYR A 143 3.31 -13.01 -2.72
C TYR A 143 3.74 -11.93 -3.73
N TYR A 144 5.04 -11.64 -3.81
CA TYR A 144 5.60 -10.67 -4.78
C TYR A 144 5.45 -11.20 -6.21
N ASN A 145 5.73 -12.49 -6.43
CA ASN A 145 5.55 -13.16 -7.73
C ASN A 145 4.08 -13.07 -8.20
N VAL A 146 3.12 -13.37 -7.32
CA VAL A 146 1.68 -13.24 -7.61
C VAL A 146 1.29 -11.82 -8.05
N CYS A 147 1.93 -10.79 -7.49
CA CYS A 147 1.62 -9.40 -7.83
C CYS A 147 2.23 -8.97 -9.17
N ARG A 148 3.42 -9.47 -9.52
CA ARG A 148 4.26 -8.92 -10.60
C ARG A 148 4.38 -9.78 -11.84
N ASP A 149 4.19 -11.08 -11.73
CA ASP A 149 4.41 -11.96 -12.88
C ASP A 149 3.26 -11.83 -13.89
N THR A 150 3.57 -11.97 -15.17
CA THR A 150 2.55 -12.17 -16.22
C THR A 150 2.03 -13.60 -16.19
N HIS A 151 2.90 -14.56 -15.86
CA HIS A 151 2.55 -15.95 -15.62
C HIS A 151 3.33 -16.45 -14.41
N THR A 152 2.66 -16.79 -13.32
CA THR A 152 3.29 -17.31 -12.10
C THR A 152 3.33 -18.84 -12.19
N GLN A 153 4.52 -19.42 -12.28
CA GLN A 153 4.71 -20.88 -12.36
C GLN A 153 4.62 -21.55 -10.98
N ILE A 154 4.33 -22.85 -10.95
CA ILE A 154 4.39 -23.69 -9.75
C ILE A 154 5.79 -23.60 -9.12
N ASP A 155 5.81 -23.30 -7.82
CA ASP A 155 6.99 -23.17 -6.97
C ASP A 155 6.56 -23.50 -5.53
N LEU A 156 6.61 -24.80 -5.19
CA LEU A 156 6.17 -25.30 -3.88
C LEU A 156 6.95 -24.68 -2.71
N PRO A 157 8.29 -24.48 -2.78
CA PRO A 157 9.04 -23.76 -1.75
C PRO A 157 8.50 -22.36 -1.46
N ARG A 158 8.03 -21.63 -2.47
CA ARG A 158 7.38 -20.31 -2.29
C ARG A 158 5.87 -20.38 -2.05
N GLY A 159 5.33 -21.60 -1.93
CA GLY A 159 3.91 -21.85 -1.69
C GLY A 159 3.02 -21.56 -2.91
N ILE A 160 3.55 -21.63 -4.13
CA ILE A 160 2.77 -21.57 -5.36
C ILE A 160 2.42 -23.00 -5.80
N PHE A 161 1.15 -23.36 -5.64
CA PHE A 161 0.65 -24.71 -5.88
C PHE A 161 0.10 -24.94 -7.29
N PHE A 162 -0.20 -23.87 -8.02
CA PHE A 162 -0.82 -23.92 -9.34
C PHE A 162 -0.20 -22.86 -10.23
N ASP A 163 -0.02 -23.21 -11.50
CA ASP A 163 0.29 -22.24 -12.54
C ASP A 163 -0.85 -21.23 -12.64
N GLN A 164 -0.47 -19.97 -12.83
CA GLN A 164 -1.42 -18.88 -12.95
C GLN A 164 -1.02 -17.97 -14.09
N ASP A 165 -1.73 -18.10 -15.21
CA ASP A 165 -1.72 -17.08 -16.25
C ASP A 165 -2.58 -15.89 -15.82
N TRP A 166 -2.02 -14.69 -15.91
CA TRP A 166 -2.70 -13.43 -15.62
C TRP A 166 -3.22 -12.74 -16.89
N GLY A 167 -2.90 -13.28 -18.07
CA GLY A 167 -3.19 -12.66 -19.35
C GLY A 167 -2.64 -11.23 -19.41
N ALA A 168 -3.46 -10.29 -19.88
CA ALA A 168 -3.09 -8.87 -19.97
C ALA A 168 -3.37 -8.07 -18.69
N LEU A 169 -3.65 -8.71 -17.55
CA LEU A 169 -3.88 -7.98 -16.30
C LEU A 169 -2.63 -7.23 -15.88
N ARG A 170 -2.82 -5.94 -15.56
CA ARG A 170 -1.76 -5.08 -15.05
C ARG A 170 -1.13 -5.69 -13.79
N LYS A 171 0.17 -5.44 -13.62
CA LYS A 171 0.94 -5.84 -12.45
C LYS A 171 0.57 -4.94 -11.28
N VAL A 172 0.61 -5.50 -10.08
CA VAL A 172 0.47 -4.76 -8.82
C VAL A 172 1.86 -4.53 -8.26
N MET A 173 2.18 -3.30 -7.87
CA MET A 173 3.46 -3.00 -7.22
C MET A 173 3.39 -3.43 -5.74
N PRO A 174 4.18 -4.42 -5.33
CA PRO A 174 4.21 -4.84 -3.93
C PRO A 174 4.85 -3.75 -3.06
N VAL A 175 4.40 -3.68 -1.81
CA VAL A 175 4.86 -2.68 -0.84
C VAL A 175 5.46 -3.37 0.38
N ALA A 176 6.75 -3.16 0.59
CA ALA A 176 7.46 -3.56 1.80
C ALA A 176 7.34 -2.45 2.85
N SER A 177 6.64 -2.73 3.95
CA SER A 177 6.44 -1.77 5.04
C SER A 177 6.35 -2.48 6.38
N GLY A 178 6.88 -1.84 7.43
CA GLY A 178 6.75 -2.27 8.81
C GLY A 178 8.08 -2.64 9.48
N GLY A 179 8.62 -1.71 10.27
CA GLY A 179 9.81 -1.95 11.09
C GLY A 179 11.11 -2.07 10.30
N ILE A 180 11.20 -1.44 9.13
CA ILE A 180 12.41 -1.40 8.30
C ILE A 180 13.15 -0.07 8.43
N HIS A 181 14.47 -0.09 8.20
CA HIS A 181 15.38 1.06 8.25
C HIS A 181 16.53 0.93 7.23
N ALA A 182 17.30 2.00 7.00
CA ALA A 182 18.40 2.05 6.02
C ALA A 182 19.38 0.87 6.09
N GLY A 183 19.75 0.43 7.30
CA GLY A 183 20.63 -0.73 7.50
C GLY A 183 20.15 -2.06 6.90
N GLN A 184 18.87 -2.19 6.52
CA GLN A 184 18.32 -3.40 5.90
C GLN A 184 18.18 -3.27 4.37
N MET A 185 18.64 -2.17 3.75
CA MET A 185 18.41 -1.91 2.33
C MET A 185 18.93 -3.03 1.42
N HIS A 186 20.13 -3.53 1.69
CA HIS A 186 20.73 -4.64 0.96
C HIS A 186 19.82 -5.88 0.92
N GLN A 187 19.27 -6.29 2.08
CA GLN A 187 18.37 -7.44 2.16
C GLN A 187 17.06 -7.20 1.40
N LEU A 188 16.54 -5.98 1.44
CA LEU A 188 15.28 -5.63 0.76
C LEU A 188 15.46 -5.69 -0.77
N LEU A 189 16.57 -5.18 -1.28
CA LEU A 189 16.89 -5.22 -2.72
C LEU A 189 17.17 -6.65 -3.18
N ASP A 190 17.93 -7.43 -2.42
CA ASP A 190 18.20 -8.83 -2.74
C ASP A 190 16.92 -9.67 -2.80
N LEU A 191 15.97 -9.41 -1.90
CA LEU A 191 14.72 -10.17 -1.82
C LEU A 191 13.68 -9.73 -2.85
N PHE A 192 13.59 -8.43 -3.14
CA PHE A 192 12.44 -7.86 -3.87
C PHE A 192 12.79 -7.22 -5.21
N GLY A 193 14.04 -6.82 -5.45
CA GLY A 193 14.45 -6.09 -6.65
C GLY A 193 13.86 -4.68 -6.75
N ASP A 194 13.71 -4.17 -7.97
CA ASP A 194 13.41 -2.74 -8.20
C ASP A 194 11.91 -2.40 -8.20
N ASP A 195 11.06 -3.30 -8.71
CA ASP A 195 9.61 -3.10 -8.80
C ASP A 195 8.93 -3.32 -7.44
N VAL A 196 9.21 -2.43 -6.48
CA VAL A 196 8.71 -2.46 -5.10
C VAL A 196 8.64 -1.04 -4.52
N VAL A 197 7.67 -0.78 -3.65
CA VAL A 197 7.67 0.41 -2.79
C VAL A 197 8.21 0.05 -1.40
N LEU A 198 9.28 0.71 -0.97
CA LEU A 198 9.83 0.57 0.38
C LEU A 198 9.35 1.72 1.29
N GLN A 199 8.63 1.40 2.37
CA GLN A 199 8.09 2.41 3.29
C GLN A 199 8.81 2.42 4.65
N PHE A 200 9.49 3.53 4.90
CA PHE A 200 10.22 3.78 6.15
C PHE A 200 9.46 4.77 7.03
N GLY A 201 8.59 4.27 7.91
CA GLY A 201 7.88 5.10 8.90
C GLY A 201 8.81 5.53 10.04
N GLY A 202 8.93 4.68 11.07
CA GLY A 202 9.85 4.90 12.19
C GLY A 202 11.32 5.07 11.75
N GLY A 203 11.74 4.33 10.73
CA GLY A 203 13.08 4.44 10.14
C GLY A 203 13.39 5.78 9.44
N THR A 204 12.40 6.68 9.30
CA THR A 204 12.61 8.06 8.83
C THR A 204 12.42 9.05 9.98
N ILE A 205 11.26 9.00 10.64
CA ILE A 205 10.87 10.01 11.64
C ILE A 205 11.72 9.88 12.91
N GLY A 206 12.20 8.68 13.23
CA GLY A 206 13.03 8.40 14.40
C GLY A 206 14.52 8.70 14.22
N HIS A 207 14.95 9.28 13.10
CA HIS A 207 16.35 9.61 12.88
C HIS A 207 16.82 10.70 13.88
N PRO A 208 18.01 10.56 14.52
CA PRO A 208 18.44 11.46 15.60
C PRO A 208 18.62 12.92 15.16
N GLN A 209 18.87 13.15 13.87
CA GLN A 209 18.99 14.50 13.27
C GLN A 209 17.66 15.01 12.65
N GLY A 210 16.54 14.35 12.91
CA GLY A 210 15.21 14.75 12.44
C GLY A 210 14.78 14.16 11.09
N ILE A 211 13.55 14.50 10.70
CA ILE A 211 12.80 13.87 9.59
C ILE A 211 13.52 14.02 8.24
N GLN A 212 14.03 15.21 7.94
CA GLN A 212 14.71 15.46 6.67
C GLN A 212 15.99 14.61 6.54
N ALA A 213 16.79 14.53 7.60
CA ALA A 213 17.99 13.70 7.63
C ALA A 213 17.65 12.21 7.48
N GLY A 214 16.59 11.73 8.15
CA GLY A 214 16.11 10.35 7.99
C GLY A 214 15.68 10.03 6.56
N ALA A 215 15.00 10.96 5.89
CA ALA A 215 14.57 10.77 4.49
C ALA A 215 15.78 10.73 3.54
N VAL A 216 16.77 11.60 3.77
CA VAL A 216 18.03 11.60 3.01
C VAL A 216 18.81 10.30 3.25
N ALA A 217 18.94 9.84 4.50
CA ALA A 217 19.64 8.61 4.83
C ALA A 217 19.05 7.39 4.12
N ASN A 218 17.72 7.25 4.12
CA ASN A 218 17.06 6.15 3.40
C ASN A 218 17.23 6.27 1.88
N ARG A 219 17.24 7.48 1.32
CA ARG A 219 17.44 7.69 -0.13
C ARG A 219 18.89 7.46 -0.57
N VAL A 220 19.87 7.75 0.27
CA VAL A 220 21.30 7.52 -0.01
C VAL A 220 21.67 6.04 0.14
N ALA A 221 20.99 5.32 1.02
CA ALA A 221 21.21 3.89 1.22
C ALA A 221 20.69 3.02 0.05
N LEU A 222 19.72 3.53 -0.72
CA LEU A 222 19.16 2.91 -1.92
C LEU A 222 20.02 3.26 -3.13
#